data_AF-A0ABD6D697-F1
#
_entry.id   AF-A0ABD6D697-F1
#
_cell.length_a   1.000
_cell.length_b   1.000
_cell.length_c   1.000
_cell.angle_alpha   90.00
_cell.angle_beta   90.00
_cell.angle_gamma   90.00
#
_symmetry.space_group_name_H-M   'P 1'
#
loop_
_entity.id
_entity.type
_entity.pdbx_description
1 polymer ?
#
loop_
_entity_poly.entity_id
_entity_poly.type
_entity_poly.pdbx_seq_one_letter_code
_entity_poly.pdbx_strand_id
1 'polypeptide(L)'
;MGSDNREATPQAPVPSCPDCQAALEATGRDAVSFLLVDSLTLPVVGCEVHLEQFRLVCGLTSENPARLLSHRPAGGIICPGCRRASRQPTHPIVRIGQGAVALIGCQSHEKDVIDRYRAGRETRGQLNVDGPLSESPLD
;
A
#
# COMPACT_ATOMS: atom_id res chain seq x y z
N MET A 1 40.48 -9.38 -19.08
CA MET A 1 40.14 -8.95 -17.72
C MET A 1 38.88 -8.10 -17.81
N GLY A 2 37.71 -8.71 -17.67
CA GLY A 2 36.42 -8.02 -17.74
C GLY A 2 36.02 -7.59 -16.34
N SER A 3 35.90 -6.29 -16.12
CA SER A 3 35.42 -5.74 -14.85
C SER A 3 33.89 -5.78 -14.84
N ASP A 4 33.34 -6.59 -13.96
CA ASP A 4 31.94 -6.64 -13.56
C ASP A 4 31.45 -5.24 -13.14
N ASN A 5 30.76 -4.55 -14.05
CA ASN A 5 29.86 -3.46 -13.69
C ASN A 5 28.60 -4.09 -13.07
N ARG A 6 28.63 -4.36 -11.76
CA ARG A 6 27.42 -4.59 -10.98
C ARG A 6 26.72 -3.24 -10.82
N GLU A 7 25.83 -2.93 -11.76
CA GLU A 7 24.82 -1.88 -11.58
C GLU A 7 24.09 -2.15 -10.25
N ALA A 8 24.35 -1.30 -9.26
CA ALA A 8 23.61 -1.31 -8.01
C ALA A 8 22.17 -0.91 -8.33
N THR A 9 21.26 -1.88 -8.28
CA THR A 9 19.82 -1.64 -8.38
C THR A 9 19.45 -0.53 -7.39
N PRO A 10 18.74 0.54 -7.80
CA PRO A 10 18.31 1.59 -6.89
C PRO A 10 17.53 0.98 -5.73
N GLN A 11 18.15 0.93 -4.55
CA GLN A 11 17.48 0.43 -3.36
C GLN A 11 16.41 1.45 -2.99
N ALA A 12 15.15 1.03 -2.97
CA ALA A 12 14.07 1.88 -2.47
C ALA A 12 14.42 2.29 -1.03
N PRO A 13 14.31 3.58 -0.67
CA PRO A 13 14.74 4.06 0.63
C PRO A 13 13.95 3.37 1.76
N VAL A 14 14.70 2.76 2.68
CA VAL A 14 14.21 2.03 3.85
C VAL A 14 13.20 2.90 4.63
N PRO A 15 12.05 2.36 5.09
CA PRO A 15 11.14 3.10 5.95
C PRO A 15 11.80 3.44 7.28
N SER A 16 11.53 4.64 7.81
CA SER A 16 12.04 5.08 9.11
C SER A 16 11.35 4.38 10.29
N CYS A 17 10.17 3.78 10.05
CA CYS A 17 9.43 3.01 11.04
C CYS A 17 10.05 1.61 11.22
N PRO A 18 10.55 1.27 12.42
CA PRO A 18 11.23 -0.02 12.67
C PRO A 18 10.28 -1.20 12.51
N ASP A 19 9.00 -1.07 12.87
CA ASP A 19 8.02 -2.16 12.71
C ASP A 19 7.71 -2.44 11.24
N CYS A 20 7.69 -1.39 10.40
CA CYS A 20 7.57 -1.57 8.95
C CYS A 20 8.82 -2.25 8.38
N GLN A 21 10.01 -1.89 8.85
CA GLN A 21 11.24 -2.54 8.43
C GLN A 21 11.22 -4.03 8.81
N ALA A 22 10.90 -4.34 10.07
CA ALA A 22 10.78 -5.71 10.55
C ALA A 22 9.73 -6.51 9.77
N ALA A 23 8.57 -5.92 9.45
CA ALA A 23 7.55 -6.58 8.66
C ALA A 23 7.99 -6.89 7.22
N LEU A 24 8.76 -5.99 6.60
CA LEU A 24 9.28 -6.17 5.23
C LEU A 24 10.42 -7.19 5.17
N GLU A 25 11.23 -7.30 6.23
CA GLU A 25 12.29 -8.29 6.36
C GLU A 25 11.77 -9.67 6.77
N ALA A 26 10.61 -9.73 7.43
CA ALA A 26 9.99 -10.97 7.85
C ALA A 26 9.60 -11.85 6.66
N THR A 27 10.23 -13.01 6.57
CA THR A 27 9.90 -14.04 5.57
C THR A 27 8.83 -14.97 6.14
N GLY A 28 7.57 -14.53 6.14
CA GLY A 28 6.51 -15.30 6.78
C GLY A 28 5.10 -14.88 6.37
N ARG A 29 4.15 -15.82 6.52
CA ARG A 29 2.73 -15.58 6.23
C ARG A 29 2.10 -14.58 7.20
N ASP A 30 2.61 -14.51 8.43
CA ASP A 30 2.06 -13.67 9.51
C ASP A 30 2.35 -12.16 9.30
N ALA A 31 3.33 -11.83 8.45
CA ALA A 31 3.60 -10.45 8.04
C ALA A 31 2.67 -9.96 6.92
N VAL A 32 1.83 -10.84 6.36
CA VAL A 32 0.97 -10.55 5.20
C VAL A 32 -0.46 -10.31 5.65
N SER A 33 -0.95 -9.09 5.43
CA SER A 33 -2.37 -8.75 5.46
C SER A 33 -2.94 -8.74 4.04
N PHE A 34 -4.26 -8.65 3.90
CA PHE A 34 -4.94 -8.54 2.62
C PHE A 34 -5.78 -7.27 2.59
N LEU A 35 -5.46 -6.36 1.67
CA LEU A 35 -6.24 -5.18 1.39
C LEU A 35 -7.36 -5.53 0.41
N LEU A 36 -8.59 -5.21 0.79
CA LEU A 36 -9.77 -5.26 -0.06
C LEU A 36 -10.22 -3.83 -0.31
N VAL A 37 -10.26 -3.42 -1.57
CA VAL A 37 -10.72 -2.08 -1.98
C VAL A 37 -11.40 -2.19 -3.33
N ASP A 38 -12.67 -1.79 -3.40
CA ASP A 38 -13.54 -2.02 -4.55
C ASP A 38 -13.51 -3.51 -4.97
N SER A 39 -13.11 -3.82 -6.21
CA SER A 39 -12.94 -5.20 -6.71
C SER A 39 -11.54 -5.78 -6.48
N LEU A 40 -10.60 -5.00 -5.92
CA LEU A 40 -9.22 -5.39 -5.72
C LEU A 40 -9.05 -6.14 -4.41
N THR A 41 -8.33 -7.27 -4.47
CA THR A 41 -7.90 -8.02 -3.29
C THR A 41 -6.41 -8.31 -3.42
N LEU A 42 -5.60 -7.61 -2.63
CA LEU A 42 -4.14 -7.67 -2.75
C LEU A 42 -3.48 -7.99 -1.40
N PRO A 43 -2.57 -8.97 -1.33
CA PRO A 43 -1.69 -9.11 -0.19
C PRO A 43 -0.80 -7.87 -0.03
N VAL A 44 -0.65 -7.42 1.21
CA VAL A 44 0.11 -6.23 1.60
C VAL A 44 0.94 -6.53 2.85
N VAL A 45 2.11 -5.90 2.95
CA VAL A 45 3.04 -6.07 4.07
C VAL A 45 3.42 -4.72 4.64
N GLY A 46 3.35 -4.58 5.96
CA GLY A 46 3.68 -3.37 6.71
C GLY A 46 3.26 -3.54 8.17
N CYS A 47 3.59 -2.58 9.03
CA CYS A 47 3.08 -2.61 10.40
C CYS A 47 1.59 -2.21 10.43
N GLU A 48 0.88 -2.67 11.46
CA GLU A 48 -0.55 -2.45 11.65
C GLU A 48 -0.95 -0.98 11.47
N VAL A 49 -0.20 -0.05 12.07
CA VAL A 49 -0.46 1.40 12.00
C VAL A 49 -0.44 1.91 10.56
N HIS A 50 0.59 1.57 9.79
CA HIS A 50 0.74 2.08 8.43
C HIS A 50 -0.14 1.35 7.41
N LEU A 51 -0.44 0.07 7.65
CA LEU A 51 -1.47 -0.64 6.90
C LEU A 51 -2.84 0.01 7.11
N GLU A 52 -3.21 0.35 8.34
CA GLU A 52 -4.49 0.98 8.64
C GLU A 52 -4.59 2.39 8.04
N GLN A 53 -3.52 3.19 8.10
CA GLN A 53 -3.46 4.47 7.40
C GLN A 53 -3.61 4.30 5.87
N PHE A 54 -2.94 3.29 5.30
CA PHE A 54 -3.05 2.99 3.88
C PHE A 54 -4.48 2.59 3.50
N ARG A 55 -5.12 1.72 4.28
CA ARG A 55 -6.52 1.33 4.13
C ARG A 55 -7.45 2.54 4.14
N LEU A 56 -7.32 3.41 5.14
CA LEU A 56 -8.15 4.60 5.26
C LEU A 56 -8.02 5.52 4.05
N VAL A 57 -6.79 5.76 3.59
CA VAL A 57 -6.55 6.63 2.42
C VAL A 57 -7.09 6.00 1.14
N CYS A 58 -6.80 4.71 0.90
CA CYS A 58 -7.42 3.95 -0.18
C CYS A 58 -8.94 3.88 -0.04
N GLY A 59 -9.51 4.14 1.13
CA GLY A 59 -10.94 4.18 1.38
C GLY A 59 -11.64 5.45 0.89
N LEU A 60 -10.91 6.56 0.72
CA LEU A 60 -11.52 7.89 0.55
C LEU A 60 -12.25 8.10 -0.78
N THR A 61 -11.73 7.51 -1.86
CA THR A 61 -12.32 7.64 -3.22
C THR A 61 -13.01 6.35 -3.68
N SER A 62 -13.42 5.49 -2.74
CA SER A 62 -14.01 4.18 -3.04
C SER A 62 -15.49 4.25 -3.25
N GLU A 63 -16.00 3.26 -3.98
CA GLU A 63 -17.42 2.92 -3.87
C GLU A 63 -17.71 2.24 -2.53
N ASN A 64 -16.80 1.36 -2.06
CA ASN A 64 -16.97 0.59 -0.83
C ASN A 64 -15.84 0.83 0.18
N PRO A 65 -16.12 0.84 1.50
CA PRO A 65 -15.06 0.99 2.50
C PRO A 65 -13.96 -0.05 2.32
N ALA A 66 -12.72 0.42 2.19
CA ALA A 66 -11.56 -0.46 2.14
C ALA A 66 -11.41 -1.25 3.44
N ARG A 67 -11.01 -2.52 3.36
CA ARG A 67 -10.86 -3.43 4.49
C ARG A 67 -9.48 -4.07 4.51
N LEU A 68 -8.99 -4.37 5.71
CA LEU A 68 -7.82 -5.21 5.92
C LEU A 68 -8.25 -6.53 6.56
N LEU A 69 -7.73 -7.63 6.03
CA LEU A 69 -7.88 -8.95 6.62
C LEU A 69 -6.51 -9.46 7.06
N SER A 70 -6.43 -10.00 8.27
CA SER A 70 -5.26 -10.71 8.80
C SER A 70 -5.14 -12.15 8.28
N HIS A 71 -6.09 -12.57 7.44
CA HIS A 71 -6.13 -13.91 6.86
C HIS A 71 -6.46 -13.82 5.38
N ARG A 72 -6.09 -14.86 4.65
CA ARG A 72 -6.40 -14.96 3.23
C ARG A 72 -7.92 -15.02 3.05
N PRO A 73 -8.54 -14.13 2.25
CA PRO A 73 -9.95 -14.19 1.97
C PRO A 73 -10.34 -15.56 1.39
N ALA A 74 -11.45 -16.11 1.88
CA ALA A 74 -12.00 -17.37 1.41
C ALA A 74 -12.77 -17.15 0.11
N GLY A 75 -12.60 -18.04 -0.87
CA GLY A 75 -13.27 -17.95 -2.17
C GLY A 75 -12.60 -16.97 -3.14
N GLY A 76 -13.11 -16.94 -4.38
CA GLY A 76 -12.62 -16.07 -5.45
C GLY A 76 -11.63 -16.72 -6.42
N ILE A 77 -11.65 -16.26 -7.67
CA ILE A 77 -10.71 -16.67 -8.70
C ILE A 77 -9.42 -15.86 -8.51
N ILE A 78 -8.33 -16.54 -8.16
CA ILE A 78 -7.02 -15.89 -8.08
C ILE A 78 -6.60 -15.48 -9.49
N CYS A 79 -6.39 -14.18 -9.70
CA CYS A 79 -5.82 -13.65 -10.93
C CYS A 79 -4.53 -14.42 -11.30
N PRO A 80 -4.41 -14.98 -12.52
CA PRO A 80 -3.21 -15.72 -12.95
C PRO A 80 -1.92 -14.88 -12.89
N GLY A 81 -2.04 -13.56 -13.02
CA GLY A 81 -0.95 -12.61 -12.78
C GLY A 81 -0.52 -12.61 -11.31
N CYS A 82 -1.45 -12.37 -10.38
CA CYS A 82 -1.15 -12.36 -8.94
C CYS A 82 -0.61 -13.70 -8.43
N ARG A 83 -1.04 -14.83 -9.01
CA ARG A 83 -0.48 -16.14 -8.69
C ARG A 83 1.02 -16.23 -9.00
N ARG A 84 1.47 -15.56 -10.06
CA ARG A 84 2.89 -15.51 -10.45
C ARG A 84 3.66 -14.45 -9.67
N ALA A 85 3.00 -13.34 -9.35
CA ALA A 85 3.58 -12.24 -8.60
C ALA A 85 4.15 -12.66 -7.25
N SER A 86 3.50 -13.59 -6.52
CA SER A 86 3.98 -14.07 -5.23
C SER A 86 5.34 -14.79 -5.28
N ARG A 87 5.92 -14.99 -6.47
CA ARG A 87 7.25 -15.59 -6.68
C ARG A 87 8.27 -14.57 -7.17
N GLN A 88 7.88 -13.31 -7.35
CA GLN A 88 8.78 -12.27 -7.81
C GLN A 88 9.65 -11.78 -6.63
N PRO A 89 10.92 -11.44 -6.90
CA PRO A 89 11.84 -11.01 -5.84
C PRO A 89 11.58 -9.58 -5.37
N THR A 90 10.89 -8.78 -6.18
CA THR A 90 10.68 -7.36 -5.93
C THR A 90 9.22 -7.00 -6.10
N HIS A 91 8.75 -6.16 -5.18
CA HIS A 91 7.40 -5.65 -5.11
C HIS A 91 7.45 -4.14 -4.88
N PRO A 92 6.49 -3.37 -5.41
CA PRO A 92 6.44 -1.94 -5.17
C PRO A 92 6.19 -1.64 -3.70
N ILE A 93 6.90 -0.63 -3.20
CA ILE A 93 6.79 -0.14 -1.83
C ILE A 93 6.18 1.26 -1.86
N VAL A 94 5.05 1.43 -1.20
CA VAL A 94 4.33 2.71 -1.07
C VAL A 94 4.67 3.35 0.28
N ARG A 95 5.14 4.59 0.27
CA ARG A 95 5.48 5.35 1.49
C ARG A 95 4.24 5.96 2.15
N ILE A 96 4.09 5.71 3.45
CA ILE A 96 3.00 6.22 4.29
C ILE A 96 3.63 6.96 5.47
N GLY A 97 3.82 8.28 5.34
CA GLY A 97 4.54 9.06 6.34
C GLY A 97 5.94 8.48 6.60
N GLN A 98 6.18 8.02 7.83
CA GLN A 98 7.44 7.38 8.24
C GLN A 98 7.50 5.88 7.96
N GLY A 99 6.37 5.25 7.64
CA GLY A 99 6.29 3.84 7.30
C GLY A 99 6.16 3.56 5.82
N ALA A 100 5.91 2.29 5.53
CA ALA A 100 5.74 1.81 4.18
C ALA A 100 4.82 0.57 4.13
N VAL A 101 4.24 0.36 2.94
CA VAL A 101 3.44 -0.81 2.60
C VAL A 101 3.98 -1.40 1.31
N ALA A 102 4.40 -2.67 1.34
CA ALA A 102 4.68 -3.42 0.11
C ALA A 102 3.40 -4.05 -0.44
N LEU A 103 3.24 -4.04 -1.77
CA LEU A 103 2.09 -4.63 -2.46
C LEU A 103 2.52 -5.89 -3.20
N ILE A 104 1.85 -7.01 -2.96
CA ILE A 104 2.17 -8.29 -3.60
C ILE A 104 1.08 -8.59 -4.63
N GLY A 105 1.27 -8.16 -5.88
CA GLY A 105 0.27 -8.32 -6.93
C GLY A 105 0.86 -8.39 -8.32
N CYS A 106 0.05 -8.67 -9.35
CA CYS A 106 0.50 -8.37 -10.70
C CYS A 106 0.59 -6.86 -10.89
N GLN A 107 1.43 -6.43 -11.82
CA GLN A 107 1.67 -5.02 -12.14
C GLN A 107 0.38 -4.20 -12.32
N SER A 108 -0.66 -4.79 -12.93
CA SER A 108 -1.97 -4.13 -13.09
C SER A 108 -2.62 -3.82 -11.75
N HIS A 109 -2.78 -4.83 -10.87
CA HIS A 109 -3.41 -4.60 -9.57
C HIS A 109 -2.54 -3.76 -8.62
N GLU A 110 -1.22 -3.89 -8.70
CA GLU A 110 -0.30 -3.00 -7.98
C GLU A 110 -0.53 -1.55 -8.39
N LYS A 111 -0.59 -1.29 -9.71
CA LYS A 111 -0.88 0.04 -10.25
C LYS A 111 -2.25 0.54 -9.79
N ASP A 112 -3.29 -0.28 -9.87
CA ASP A 112 -4.65 0.14 -9.49
C ASP A 112 -4.73 0.54 -8.01
N VAL A 113 -4.12 -0.25 -7.11
CA VAL A 113 -4.05 0.09 -5.68
C VAL A 113 -3.23 1.36 -5.44
N ILE A 114 -2.11 1.55 -6.16
CA ILE A 114 -1.27 2.76 -6.05
C ILE A 114 -2.03 4.01 -6.50
N ASP A 115 -2.72 3.94 -7.65
CA ASP A 115 -3.50 5.05 -8.17
C ASP A 115 -4.65 5.38 -7.22
N ARG A 116 -5.24 4.36 -6.58
CA ARG A 116 -6.25 4.57 -5.55
C ARG A 116 -5.73 5.27 -4.31
N TYR A 117 -4.55 4.88 -3.82
CA TYR A 117 -3.89 5.58 -2.72
C TYR A 117 -3.55 7.03 -3.09
N ARG A 118 -3.08 7.28 -4.31
CA ARG A 118 -2.78 8.65 -4.80
C ARG A 118 -4.04 9.52 -4.83
N ALA A 119 -5.12 9.02 -5.40
CA ALA A 119 -6.40 9.72 -5.41
C ALA A 119 -6.89 10.01 -3.99
N GLY A 120 -6.86 9.01 -3.09
CA GLY A 120 -7.23 9.22 -1.69
C GLY A 120 -6.34 10.24 -0.97
N ARG A 121 -5.03 10.25 -1.26
CA ARG A 121 -4.10 11.24 -0.70
C ARG A 121 -4.44 12.66 -1.14
N GLU A 122 -4.78 12.84 -2.41
CA GLU A 122 -5.21 14.12 -2.96
C GLU A 122 -6.49 14.60 -2.28
N THR A 123 -7.51 13.74 -2.18
CA THR A 123 -8.76 14.04 -1.47
C THR A 123 -8.50 14.41 -0.01
N ARG A 124 -7.66 13.66 0.71
CA ARG A 124 -7.31 14.00 2.10
C ARG A 124 -6.61 15.36 2.20
N GLY A 125 -5.76 15.70 1.23
CA GLY A 125 -5.12 17.00 1.15
C GLY A 125 -6.14 18.13 1.01
N GLN A 126 -7.12 17.97 0.13
CA GLN A 126 -8.22 18.94 -0.05
C GLN A 126 -9.06 19.09 1.22
N LEU A 127 -9.47 17.98 1.85
CA LEU A 127 -10.22 18.01 3.12
C LEU A 127 -9.49 18.73 4.26
N ASN A 128 -8.17 18.64 4.30
CA ASN A 128 -7.35 19.35 5.29
C ASN A 128 -7.18 20.85 4.96
N VAL A 129 -7.26 21.22 3.68
CA VAL A 129 -7.21 22.62 3.21
C VAL A 129 -8.59 23.29 3.39
N ASP A 130 -9.68 22.54 3.21
CA ASP A 130 -11.07 23.02 3.31
C ASP A 130 -11.67 22.91 4.73
N GLY A 131 -10.85 22.52 5.73
CA GLY A 131 -11.26 22.43 7.14
C GLY A 131 -11.39 23.81 7.81
N PRO A 132 -12.27 23.90 8.83
CA PRO A 132 -13.47 24.71 8.74
C PRO A 132 -13.18 26.14 8.25
N LEU A 133 -13.87 26.53 7.19
CA LEU A 133 -14.12 27.93 6.89
C LEU A 133 -14.56 28.61 8.18
N SER A 134 -13.73 29.54 8.65
CA SER A 134 -14.09 30.54 9.63
C SER A 134 -15.24 31.37 9.07
N GLU A 135 -16.45 30.87 9.26
CA GLU A 135 -17.68 31.64 9.16
C GLU A 135 -17.83 32.43 10.47
N SER A 136 -17.49 33.72 10.42
CA SER A 136 -18.23 34.74 11.15
C SER A 136 -18.31 35.99 10.26
N PRO A 137 -19.52 36.42 9.85
CA PRO A 137 -19.74 37.67 9.15
C PRO A 137 -19.55 38.88 10.08
N LEU A 138 -19.35 40.03 9.44
CA LEU A 138 -19.31 41.39 10.00
C LEU A 138 -20.44 41.67 11.01
N ASP A 139 -20.07 42.17 12.20
CA ASP A 139 -20.52 43.47 12.76
C ASP A 139 -19.59 43.88 13.93
#